data_AF-A0AA42BI99-F1
#
_entry.id   AF-A0AA42BI99-F1
#
_cell.length_a   1.000
_cell.length_b   1.000
_cell.length_c   1.000
_cell.angle_alpha   90.00
_cell.angle_beta   90.00
_cell.angle_gamma   90.00
#
_symmetry.space_group_name_H-M   'P 1'
#
loop_
_entity.id
_entity.type
_entity.pdbx_description
1 polymer ?
#
loop_
_entity_poly.entity_id
_entity_poly.type
_entity_poly.pdbx_seq_one_letter_code
_entity_poly.pdbx_strand_id
1 'polypeptide(L)'
;MGYPGLLQDASNPTPISTLFIIRQVLTPTAVGANTTVEQTFTVPGLQVGDSLDINKASHQTGLSIGNVRVSAANTLAIQYVNTTAGSITPTSEQYIIGGQR
;
A
#
# COMPACT_ATOMS: atom_id res chain seq x y z
N MET A 1 -15.45 26.13 -14.90
CA MET A 1 -13.99 26.20 -15.07
C MET A 1 -13.41 24.87 -14.59
N GLY A 2 -13.39 23.86 -15.46
CA GLY A 2 -12.75 22.58 -15.15
C GLY A 2 -11.24 22.77 -15.29
N TYR A 3 -10.48 22.49 -14.23
CA TYR A 3 -9.03 22.53 -14.32
C TYR A 3 -8.57 21.37 -15.20
N PRO A 4 -7.94 21.62 -16.35
CA PRO A 4 -7.27 20.58 -17.09
C PRO A 4 -5.92 20.38 -16.39
N GLY A 5 -5.94 19.70 -15.24
CA GLY A 5 -4.72 19.35 -14.54
C GLY A 5 -3.91 18.46 -15.46
N LEU A 6 -2.81 18.98 -16.00
CA LEU A 6 -1.79 18.14 -16.61
C LEU A 6 -1.29 17.21 -15.49
N LEU A 7 -1.58 15.92 -15.60
CA LEU A 7 -1.06 14.89 -14.70
C LEU A 7 0.39 14.54 -15.09
N GLN A 8 1.27 15.55 -15.27
CA GLN A 8 2.66 15.34 -15.67
C GLN A 8 3.54 16.58 -15.47
N ASP A 9 4.72 16.36 -14.88
CA ASP A 9 5.85 17.29 -14.86
C ASP A 9 6.42 17.44 -16.28
N ALA A 10 6.46 18.67 -16.80
CA ALA A 10 6.92 18.97 -18.15
C ALA A 10 8.43 18.74 -18.38
N SER A 11 9.20 18.38 -17.35
CA SER A 11 10.65 18.18 -17.43
C SER A 11 11.11 16.70 -17.46
N ASN A 12 10.21 15.74 -17.25
CA ASN A 12 10.49 14.31 -17.38
C ASN A 12 9.46 13.62 -18.31
N PRO A 13 9.85 13.16 -19.51
CA PRO A 13 8.93 12.67 -20.52
C PRO A 13 8.43 11.23 -20.29
N THR A 14 8.66 10.60 -19.14
CA THR A 14 7.95 9.37 -18.78
C THR A 14 6.56 9.72 -18.24
N PRO A 15 5.49 9.61 -19.05
CA PRO A 15 4.15 9.86 -18.57
C PRO A 15 3.79 8.87 -17.46
N ILE A 16 3.02 9.32 -16.46
CA ILE A 16 2.15 8.42 -15.70
C ILE A 16 1.25 7.77 -16.75
N SER A 17 1.45 6.48 -17.01
CA SER A 17 0.74 5.75 -18.04
C SER A 17 -0.71 5.52 -17.65
N THR A 18 -0.98 5.22 -16.37
CA THR A 18 -2.31 4.84 -15.90
C THR A 18 -2.46 4.99 -14.38
N LEU A 19 -3.63 5.50 -13.93
CA LEU A 19 -4.09 5.39 -12.54
C LEU A 19 -4.94 4.13 -12.38
N PHE A 20 -4.74 3.39 -11.29
CA PHE A 20 -5.50 2.17 -11.02
C PHE A 20 -5.91 2.06 -9.55
N ILE A 21 -6.97 1.26 -9.32
CA ILE A 21 -7.45 0.88 -7.99
C ILE A 21 -7.69 -0.62 -7.99
N ILE A 22 -7.04 -1.33 -7.07
CA ILE A 22 -7.28 -2.75 -6.79
C ILE A 22 -7.89 -2.85 -5.39
N ARG A 23 -8.92 -3.68 -5.24
CA ARG A 23 -9.49 -3.99 -3.92
C ARG A 23 -9.21 -5.45 -3.59
N GLN A 24 -8.42 -5.71 -2.57
CA GLN A 24 -7.96 -7.05 -2.20
C GLN A 24 -8.15 -7.29 -0.72
N VAL A 25 -8.67 -8.47 -0.35
CA VAL A 25 -8.66 -8.91 1.05
C VAL A 25 -7.25 -9.34 1.41
N LEU A 26 -6.68 -8.71 2.44
CA LEU A 26 -5.38 -9.05 3.00
C LEU A 26 -5.57 -9.66 4.37
N THR A 27 -4.79 -10.69 4.68
CA THR A 27 -4.78 -11.37 5.98
C THR A 27 -3.38 -11.28 6.57
N PRO A 28 -3.05 -10.19 7.29
CA PRO A 28 -1.72 -10.02 7.85
C PRO A 28 -1.48 -10.93 9.05
N THR A 29 -0.21 -11.11 9.37
CA THR A 29 0.27 -11.82 10.56
C THR A 29 0.59 -10.85 11.68
N ALA A 30 0.80 -11.37 12.89
CA ALA A 30 1.10 -10.58 14.08
C ALA A 30 2.38 -9.74 13.91
N VAL A 31 2.33 -8.50 14.37
CA VAL A 31 3.46 -7.59 14.52
C VAL A 31 3.77 -7.49 16.00
N GLY A 32 5.02 -7.78 16.39
CA GLY A 32 5.46 -7.71 17.78
C GLY A 32 5.28 -6.31 18.39
N ALA A 33 5.38 -6.21 19.72
CA ALA A 33 5.33 -4.94 20.43
C ALA A 33 6.47 -3.99 19.99
N ASN A 34 6.17 -2.69 19.89
CA ASN A 34 7.14 -1.63 19.58
C ASN A 34 8.10 -1.94 18.43
N THR A 35 7.61 -2.53 17.35
CA THR A 35 8.42 -2.89 16.19
C THR A 35 7.68 -2.69 14.87
N THR A 36 8.40 -2.87 13.77
CA THR A 36 7.85 -2.88 12.43
C THR A 36 8.19 -4.19 11.74
N VAL A 37 7.28 -4.68 10.89
CA VAL A 37 7.49 -5.92 10.13
C VAL A 37 6.97 -5.70 8.71
N GLU A 38 7.81 -5.99 7.71
CA GLU A 38 7.38 -6.08 6.31
C GLU A 38 6.70 -7.43 6.08
N GLN A 39 5.49 -7.39 5.53
CA GLN A 39 4.73 -8.56 5.15
C GLN A 39 4.35 -8.47 3.67
N THR A 40 4.40 -9.61 2.98
CA THR A 40 4.13 -9.68 1.54
C THR A 40 2.80 -10.36 1.24
N PHE A 41 2.06 -9.81 0.28
CA PHE A 41 0.78 -10.32 -0.19
C PHE A 41 0.78 -10.48 -1.70
N THR A 42 0.12 -11.54 -2.19
CA THR A 42 -0.14 -11.67 -3.62
C THR A 42 -1.30 -10.77 -4.02
N VAL A 43 -1.03 -9.82 -4.92
CA VAL A 43 -2.01 -8.87 -5.46
C VAL A 43 -1.83 -8.85 -6.98
N PRO A 44 -2.64 -9.60 -7.74
CA PRO A 44 -2.56 -9.64 -9.19
C PRO A 44 -2.71 -8.25 -9.82
N GLY A 45 -1.87 -7.95 -10.80
CA GLY A 45 -1.88 -6.70 -11.55
C GLY A 45 -0.85 -5.66 -11.11
N LEU A 46 -0.19 -5.86 -9.97
CA LEU A 46 0.92 -5.00 -9.52
C LEU A 46 2.21 -5.29 -10.32
N GLN A 47 2.91 -4.22 -10.69
CA GLN A 47 4.17 -4.28 -11.42
C GLN A 47 5.29 -3.59 -10.64
N VAL A 48 6.51 -4.11 -10.77
CA VAL A 48 7.68 -3.47 -10.13
C VAL A 48 7.87 -2.08 -10.74
N GLY A 49 7.93 -1.06 -9.90
CA GLY A 49 7.97 0.35 -10.31
C GLY A 49 6.67 1.11 -10.07
N ASP A 50 5.55 0.43 -9.81
CA ASP A 50 4.31 1.09 -9.43
C ASP A 50 4.50 1.91 -8.14
N SER A 51 4.06 3.17 -8.15
CA SER A 51 3.94 3.98 -6.95
C SER A 51 2.58 3.74 -6.32
N LEU A 52 2.55 3.41 -5.03
CA LEU A 52 1.34 2.92 -4.36
C LEU A 52 0.90 3.81 -3.19
N ASP A 53 -0.41 3.83 -2.98
CA ASP A 53 -1.08 4.29 -1.77
C ASP A 53 -1.99 3.16 -1.24
N ILE A 54 -1.97 2.93 0.08
CA ILE A 54 -2.65 1.79 0.70
C ILE A 54 -3.59 2.27 1.80
N ASN A 55 -4.87 1.99 1.62
CA ASN A 55 -5.91 2.32 2.59
C ASN A 55 -6.49 1.04 3.20
N LYS A 56 -6.30 0.90 4.52
CA LYS A 56 -6.96 -0.10 5.36
C LYS A 56 -8.43 0.32 5.58
N ALA A 57 -9.38 -0.61 5.59
CA ALA A 57 -10.81 -0.27 5.67
C ALA A 57 -11.25 0.23 7.05
N SER A 58 -10.54 -0.17 8.10
CA SER A 58 -10.83 0.24 9.48
C SER A 58 -9.58 0.77 10.18
N HIS A 59 -9.78 1.75 11.08
CA HIS A 59 -8.75 2.15 12.02
C HIS A 59 -8.56 1.09 13.11
N GLN A 60 -7.30 0.81 13.46
CA GLN A 60 -6.92 -0.10 14.55
C GLN A 60 -5.88 0.61 15.41
N THR A 61 -6.25 0.90 16.67
CA THR A 61 -5.41 1.69 17.58
C THR A 61 -4.01 1.11 17.72
N GLY A 62 -3.00 1.99 17.58
CA GLY A 62 -1.59 1.62 17.72
C GLY A 62 -0.98 0.89 16.51
N LEU A 63 -1.73 0.76 15.42
CA LEU A 63 -1.26 0.21 14.16
C LEU A 63 -1.16 1.30 13.09
N SER A 64 -0.10 1.29 12.29
CA SER A 64 0.04 2.16 11.12
C SER A 64 0.66 1.42 9.94
N ILE A 65 0.43 1.95 8.75
CA ILE A 65 1.11 1.52 7.52
C ILE A 65 2.35 2.40 7.37
N GLY A 66 3.52 1.77 7.30
CA GLY A 66 4.81 2.42 7.03
C GLY A 66 5.11 2.41 5.54
N ASN A 67 6.29 1.91 5.17
CA ASN A 67 6.67 1.78 3.76
C ASN A 67 5.78 0.78 3.00
N VAL A 68 5.47 1.10 1.74
CA VAL A 68 4.73 0.23 0.81
C VAL A 68 5.47 0.18 -0.53
N ARG A 69 5.59 -1.01 -1.11
CA ARG A 69 6.29 -1.20 -2.40
C ARG A 69 5.83 -2.47 -3.11
N VAL A 70 5.98 -2.50 -4.43
CA VAL A 70 5.88 -3.75 -5.19
C VAL A 70 7.23 -4.45 -5.16
N SER A 71 7.37 -5.49 -4.32
CA SER A 71 8.65 -6.18 -4.12
C SER A 71 9.02 -7.14 -5.26
N ALA A 72 8.01 -7.64 -5.96
CA ALA A 72 8.10 -8.45 -7.17
C ALA A 72 6.77 -8.32 -7.95
N ALA A 73 6.72 -8.79 -9.19
CA ALA A 73 5.48 -8.81 -9.96
C ALA A 73 4.34 -9.48 -9.15
N ASN A 74 3.16 -8.88 -9.18
CA ASN A 74 1.98 -9.30 -8.41
C ASN A 74 2.20 -9.41 -6.89
N THR A 75 3.25 -8.79 -6.34
CA THR A 75 3.62 -8.93 -4.92
C THR A 75 3.70 -7.58 -4.24
N LEU A 76 2.76 -7.31 -3.35
CA LEU A 76 2.74 -6.14 -2.50
C LEU A 76 3.51 -6.41 -1.21
N ALA A 77 4.45 -5.55 -0.86
CA ALA A 77 5.08 -5.51 0.46
C ALA A 77 4.54 -4.31 1.24
N ILE A 78 4.04 -4.57 2.45
CA ILE A 78 3.56 -3.57 3.40
C ILE A 78 4.37 -3.69 4.68
N GLN A 79 4.98 -2.60 5.12
CA GLN A 79 5.51 -2.50 6.47
C GLN A 79 4.37 -2.10 7.42
N TYR A 80 4.05 -2.98 8.36
CA TYR A 80 3.17 -2.63 9.47
C TYR A 80 3.98 -2.12 10.65
N VAL A 81 3.52 -1.05 11.28
CA VAL A 81 4.12 -0.42 12.46
C VAL A 81 3.20 -0.67 13.66
N ASN A 82 3.73 -1.29 14.72
CA ASN A 82 3.03 -1.47 15.99
C ASN A 82 3.66 -0.58 17.06
N THR A 83 2.91 0.40 17.56
CA THR A 83 3.33 1.37 18.57
C THR A 83 2.83 1.03 19.98
N THR A 84 2.34 -0.20 20.18
CA THR A 84 1.84 -0.66 21.48
C THR A 84 2.85 -1.55 22.21
N ALA A 85 2.62 -1.72 23.51
CA ALA A 85 3.40 -2.61 24.38
C ALA A 85 3.09 -4.11 24.19
N GLY A 86 2.11 -4.46 23.34
CA GLY A 86 1.70 -5.83 23.07
C GLY A 86 1.78 -6.18 21.59
N SER A 87 1.67 -7.47 21.25
CA SER A 87 1.54 -7.89 19.86
C SER A 87 0.19 -7.45 19.28
N ILE A 88 0.18 -7.00 18.03
CA ILE A 88 -1.05 -6.65 17.30
C ILE A 88 -1.07 -7.43 15.99
N THR A 89 -2.20 -8.08 15.69
CA THR A 89 -2.45 -8.67 14.37
C THR A 89 -3.33 -7.75 13.55
N PRO A 90 -2.86 -7.36 12.35
CA PRO A 90 -3.66 -7.02 11.19
C PRO A 90 -5.10 -7.47 11.17
N THR A 91 -6.15 -6.64 11.34
CA THR A 91 -7.48 -7.15 10.99
C THR A 91 -7.49 -7.57 9.52
N SER A 92 -7.91 -8.80 9.25
CA SER A 92 -8.11 -9.32 7.91
C SER A 92 -9.32 -8.64 7.27
N GLU A 93 -9.11 -7.87 6.22
CA GLU A 93 -10.16 -7.09 5.58
C GLU A 93 -9.76 -6.66 4.16
N GLN A 94 -10.68 -6.00 3.45
CA GLN A 94 -10.44 -5.48 2.11
C GLN A 94 -9.71 -4.14 2.17
N TYR A 95 -8.53 -4.09 1.55
CA TYR A 95 -7.73 -2.87 1.38
C TYR A 95 -8.02 -2.26 0.02
N ILE A 96 -7.91 -0.93 -0.06
CA ILE A 96 -7.87 -0.19 -1.32
C ILE A 96 -6.41 0.07 -1.64
N ILE A 97 -5.95 -0.49 -2.76
CA ILE A 97 -4.60 -0.37 -3.28
C ILE A 97 -4.68 0.55 -4.50
N GLY A 98 -4.39 1.83 -4.27
CA GLY A 98 -4.32 2.84 -5.31
C GLY A 98 -2.90 2.94 -5.84
N GLY A 99 -2.76 3.24 -7.12
CA GLY A 99 -1.42 3.44 -7.66
C GLY A 99 -1.39 4.12 -9.01
N GLN A 100 -0.18 4.51 -9.38
CA GLN A 100 0.18 5.04 -10.68
C GLN A 100 1.36 4.23 -11.22
N ARG A 101 1.31 3.96 -12.53
CA ARG A 101 2.38 3.35 -13.30
C ARG A 101 2.55 4.13 -14.59
#